data_AF-A0A1W0B6R8-F1
#
_entry.id   AF-A0A1W0B6R8-F1
#
_cell.length_a   1.000
_cell.length_b   1.000
_cell.length_c   1.000
_cell.angle_alpha   90.00
_cell.angle_beta   90.00
_cell.angle_gamma   90.00
#
_symmetry.space_group_name_H-M   'P 1'
#
loop_
_entity.id
_entity.type
_entity.pdbx_description
1 polymer ?
#
loop_
_entity_poly.entity_id
_entity_poly.type
_entity_poly.pdbx_seq_one_letter_code
_entity_poly.pdbx_strand_id
1 'polypeptide(L)'
;MRDRARLRATADRMSTAPRYLGVTAFATIAGVAPVSLSRWRIDGPIWVPGPDVVLGERRRCGWAAECAEMWTMSGCPVERPEPTAYWDTAQMRRYYGLSYELLWKCVVEDKTLPMPAVWVDDQPGWVRPLPGGSGSSA
;
A
#
# COMPACT_ATOMS: atom_id res chain seq x y z
N MET A 1 15.74 13.54 12.86
CA MET A 1 14.42 12.86 13.00
C MET A 1 13.22 13.72 12.61
N ARG A 2 13.20 15.04 12.91
CA ARG A 2 12.08 15.95 12.54
C ARG A 2 11.89 16.10 11.02
N ASP A 3 12.97 16.10 10.23
CA ASP A 3 12.87 16.25 8.77
C ASP A 3 12.24 15.04 8.05
N ARG A 4 12.50 13.82 8.53
CA ARG A 4 11.91 12.60 7.94
C ARG A 4 10.38 12.63 7.94
N ALA A 5 9.78 12.89 9.10
CA ALA A 5 8.33 12.91 9.26
C ALA A 5 7.70 14.01 8.40
N ARG A 6 8.36 15.17 8.33
CA ARG A 6 7.96 16.30 7.49
C ARG A 6 8.00 15.97 5.99
N LEU A 7 9.07 15.34 5.52
CA LEU A 7 9.21 14.98 4.10
C LEU A 7 8.17 13.94 3.68
N ARG A 8 7.99 12.87 4.48
CA ARG A 8 6.92 11.90 4.24
C ARG A 8 5.55 12.55 4.24
N ALA A 9 5.23 13.40 5.21
CA ALA A 9 3.95 14.12 5.26
C ALA A 9 3.78 15.09 4.08
N THR A 10 4.88 15.60 3.52
CA THR A 10 4.84 16.43 2.33
C THR A 10 4.56 15.58 1.09
N ALA A 11 5.24 14.44 0.92
CA ALA A 11 4.92 13.47 -0.12
C ALA A 11 3.45 13.03 -0.05
N ASP A 12 2.96 12.73 1.16
CA ASP A 12 1.58 12.34 1.41
C ASP A 12 0.57 13.41 0.96
N ARG A 13 0.79 14.69 1.33
CA ARG A 13 -0.06 15.81 0.90
C ARG A 13 0.01 16.10 -0.60
N MET A 14 1.17 15.89 -1.22
CA MET A 14 1.35 16.12 -2.66
C MET A 14 0.84 14.96 -3.52
N SER A 15 0.67 13.78 -2.92
CA SER A 15 0.36 12.55 -3.62
C SER A 15 -1.12 12.49 -4.04
N THR A 16 -1.37 12.35 -5.34
CA THR A 16 -2.67 12.02 -5.91
C THR A 16 -2.94 10.52 -6.02
N ALA A 17 -2.01 9.69 -5.53
CA ALA A 17 -2.13 8.24 -5.59
C ALA A 17 -3.36 7.71 -4.84
N PRO A 18 -3.99 6.63 -5.34
CA PRO A 18 -5.12 5.99 -4.67
C PRO A 18 -4.76 5.49 -3.27
N ARG A 19 -5.77 5.53 -2.40
CA ARG A 19 -5.69 5.14 -0.99
C ARG A 19 -6.49 3.86 -0.79
N TYR A 20 -5.83 2.84 -0.27
CA TYR A 20 -6.41 1.56 0.06
C TYR A 20 -6.46 1.40 1.58
N LEU A 21 -7.51 0.75 2.04
CA LEU A 21 -7.70 0.37 3.42
C LEU A 21 -6.89 -0.88 3.70
N GLY A 22 -6.13 -0.90 4.79
CA GLY A 22 -5.60 -2.15 5.32
C GLY A 22 -6.66 -2.87 6.16
N VAL A 23 -6.25 -4.02 6.69
CA VAL A 23 -7.12 -4.95 7.41
C VAL A 23 -7.88 -4.29 8.55
N THR A 24 -7.22 -3.43 9.34
CA THR A 24 -7.84 -2.77 10.48
C THR A 24 -8.93 -1.80 10.05
N ALA A 25 -8.66 -0.96 9.05
CA ALA A 25 -9.63 0.00 8.54
C ALA A 25 -10.82 -0.70 7.86
N PHE A 26 -10.54 -1.74 7.07
CA PHE A 26 -11.56 -2.59 6.45
C PHE A 26 -12.48 -3.23 7.50
N ALA A 27 -11.91 -3.80 8.56
CA ALA A 27 -12.67 -4.41 9.66
C ALA A 27 -13.51 -3.38 10.43
N THR A 28 -12.98 -2.18 10.66
CA THR A 28 -13.72 -1.08 11.30
C THR A 28 -14.96 -0.68 10.50
N ILE A 29 -14.83 -0.48 9.18
CA ILE A 29 -15.97 -0.13 8.31
C ILE A 29 -16.98 -1.27 8.26
N ALA A 30 -16.49 -2.51 8.17
CA ALA A 30 -17.32 -3.70 8.16
C ALA A 30 -17.96 -4.05 9.53
N GLY A 31 -17.64 -3.32 10.60
CA GLY A 31 -18.19 -3.56 11.94
C GLY A 31 -17.74 -4.87 12.59
N VAL A 32 -16.56 -5.40 12.24
CA VAL A 32 -16.04 -6.66 12.76
C VAL A 32 -14.66 -6.50 13.40
N ALA A 33 -14.24 -7.46 14.22
CA ALA A 33 -12.91 -7.44 14.82
C ALA A 33 -11.81 -7.66 13.75
N PRO A 34 -10.72 -6.86 13.72
CA PRO A 34 -9.62 -7.03 12.76
C PRO A 34 -8.98 -8.42 12.77
N VAL A 35 -8.91 -9.05 13.95
CA VAL A 35 -8.38 -10.41 14.12
C VAL A 35 -9.28 -11.44 13.45
N SER A 36 -10.61 -11.31 13.60
CA SER A 36 -11.58 -12.19 12.96
C SER A 36 -11.47 -12.08 11.45
N LEU A 37 -11.45 -10.85 10.93
CA LEU A 37 -11.32 -10.60 9.49
C LEU A 37 -10.02 -11.16 8.92
N SER A 38 -8.91 -10.98 9.64
CA SER A 38 -7.61 -11.55 9.24
C SER A 38 -7.64 -13.07 9.12
N ARG A 39 -8.30 -13.76 10.06
CA ARG A 39 -8.41 -15.21 10.09
C ARG A 39 -9.31 -15.71 8.96
N TRP A 40 -10.49 -15.09 8.82
CA TRP A 40 -11.46 -15.41 7.78
C TRP A 40 -10.88 -15.31 6.37
N ARG A 41 -10.06 -14.29 6.11
CA ARG A 41 -9.36 -14.11 4.83
C ARG A 41 -8.39 -15.23 4.48
N ILE A 42 -7.77 -15.88 5.48
CA ILE A 42 -6.74 -16.89 5.25
C ILE A 42 -7.40 -18.26 5.09
N ASP A 43 -8.22 -18.64 6.06
CA ASP A 43 -8.90 -19.93 6.11
C ASP A 43 -9.97 -19.87 7.20
N GLY A 44 -11.09 -19.20 6.92
CA GLY A 44 -12.18 -19.17 7.88
C GLY A 44 -13.56 -19.28 7.25
N PRO A 45 -14.59 -19.42 8.09
CA PRO A 45 -15.93 -19.76 7.65
C PRO A 45 -16.65 -18.64 6.90
N ILE A 46 -16.16 -17.40 7.02
CA ILE A 46 -16.73 -16.23 6.36
C ILE A 46 -15.83 -15.86 5.20
N TRP A 47 -16.41 -15.74 4.02
CA TRP A 47 -15.67 -15.27 2.86
C TRP A 47 -15.27 -13.81 3.01
N VAL A 48 -14.00 -13.51 2.75
CA VAL A 48 -13.45 -12.16 2.70
C VAL A 48 -12.86 -11.94 1.31
N PRO A 49 -13.18 -10.84 0.62
CA PRO A 49 -12.65 -10.58 -0.72
C PRO A 49 -11.13 -10.51 -0.71
N GLY A 50 -10.53 -11.02 -1.79
CA GLY A 50 -9.12 -10.79 -2.08
C GLY A 50 -8.80 -9.28 -2.13
N PRO A 51 -7.61 -8.85 -1.70
CA PRO A 51 -7.23 -7.44 -1.76
C PRO A 51 -7.06 -6.96 -3.21
N ASP A 52 -7.20 -5.67 -3.42
CA ASP A 52 -6.89 -5.02 -4.70
C ASP A 52 -5.37 -4.89 -4.89
N VAL A 53 -4.65 -4.63 -3.79
CA VAL A 53 -3.21 -4.44 -3.78
C VAL A 53 -2.54 -5.16 -2.63
N VAL A 54 -1.27 -5.52 -2.80
CA VAL A 54 -0.40 -6.01 -1.72
C VAL A 54 0.87 -5.20 -1.65
N LEU A 55 1.27 -4.82 -0.44
CA LEU A 55 2.41 -3.96 -0.18
C LEU A 55 3.52 -4.70 0.57
N GLY A 56 4.72 -4.65 0.02
CA GLY A 56 5.93 -5.13 0.70
C GLY A 56 6.09 -6.65 0.70
N GLU A 57 7.23 -7.10 1.25
CA GLU A 57 7.53 -8.54 1.44
C GLU A 57 6.52 -9.21 2.39
N ARG A 58 5.97 -8.44 3.33
CA ARG A 58 4.93 -8.89 4.26
C ARG A 58 3.54 -8.98 3.63
N ARG A 59 3.41 -8.64 2.35
CA ARG A 59 2.15 -8.67 1.59
C ARG A 59 0.99 -8.00 2.33
N ARG A 60 1.23 -6.80 2.87
CA ARG A 60 0.18 -6.02 3.56
C ARG A 60 -0.94 -5.77 2.56
N CYS A 61 -2.12 -6.29 2.86
CA CYS A 61 -3.27 -6.24 1.98
C CYS A 61 -3.91 -4.85 2.01
N GLY A 62 -4.32 -4.37 0.83
CA GLY A 62 -5.05 -3.12 0.65
C GLY A 62 -6.33 -3.36 -0.17
N TRP A 63 -7.45 -2.83 0.32
CA TRP A 63 -8.77 -2.88 -0.34
C TRP A 63 -9.25 -1.48 -0.69
N ALA A 64 -9.95 -1.33 -1.81
CA ALA A 64 -10.69 -0.12 -2.11
C ALA A 64 -11.76 0.13 -1.03
N ALA A 65 -12.11 1.40 -0.77
CA ALA A 65 -13.05 1.75 0.29
C ALA A 65 -14.43 1.13 0.04
N GLU A 66 -14.87 1.16 -1.21
CA GLU A 66 -16.14 0.61 -1.68
C GLU A 66 -16.22 -0.89 -1.41
N CYS A 67 -15.09 -1.61 -1.46
CA CYS A 67 -15.05 -3.03 -1.13
C CYS A 67 -15.42 -3.27 0.35
N ALA A 68 -15.06 -2.37 1.26
CA ALA A 68 -15.39 -2.45 2.69
C ALA A 68 -16.86 -2.15 2.94
N GLU A 69 -17.38 -1.14 2.25
CA GLU A 69 -18.75 -0.67 2.41
C GLU A 69 -19.77 -1.67 1.86
N MET A 70 -19.44 -2.37 0.77
CA MET A 70 -20.32 -3.34 0.15
C MET A 70 -20.21 -4.76 0.75
N TRP A 71 -19.14 -5.05 1.48
CA TRP A 71 -18.93 -6.39 2.02
C TRP A 71 -19.88 -6.68 3.17
N THR A 72 -20.41 -7.91 3.19
CA THR A 72 -21.23 -8.41 4.30
C THR A 72 -20.81 -9.83 4.64
N MET A 73 -20.99 -10.23 5.90
CA MET A 73 -20.65 -11.60 6.35
C MET A 73 -21.44 -12.69 5.63
N SER A 74 -22.64 -12.36 5.15
CA SER A 74 -23.51 -13.28 4.39
C SER A 74 -23.32 -13.15 2.87
N GLY A 75 -22.36 -12.33 2.43
CA GLY A 75 -22.09 -12.11 1.02
C GLY A 75 -21.61 -13.37 0.32
N CYS A 76 -22.09 -13.60 -0.89
CA CYS A 76 -21.61 -14.70 -1.72
C CYS A 76 -20.18 -14.43 -2.18
N PRO A 77 -19.30 -15.44 -2.22
CA PRO A 77 -17.98 -15.32 -2.81
C PRO A 77 -18.03 -14.82 -4.25
N VAL A 78 -17.26 -13.77 -4.54
CA VAL A 78 -17.08 -13.26 -5.89
C VAL A 78 -15.61 -13.40 -6.27
N GLU A 79 -15.36 -13.88 -7.49
CA GLU A 79 -14.01 -13.95 -8.03
C GLU A 79 -13.43 -12.54 -8.17
N ARG A 80 -12.21 -12.37 -7.67
CA ARG A 80 -11.48 -11.10 -7.74
C ARG A 80 -10.18 -11.30 -8.52
N PRO A 81 -9.75 -10.31 -9.32
CA PRO A 81 -8.46 -10.35 -9.97
C PRO A 81 -7.32 -10.56 -8.97
N GLU A 82 -6.19 -11.09 -9.44
CA GLU A 82 -4.98 -11.17 -8.61
C GLU A 82 -4.55 -9.78 -8.13
N PRO A 83 -4.15 -9.64 -6.85
CA PRO A 83 -3.75 -8.34 -6.29
C PRO A 83 -2.50 -7.81 -6.96
N THR A 84 -2.51 -6.51 -7.28
CA THR A 84 -1.31 -5.84 -7.80
C THR A 84 -0.28 -5.67 -6.68
N ALA A 85 0.96 -6.09 -6.93
CA ALA A 85 2.04 -6.02 -5.94
C ALA A 85 2.85 -4.73 -6.04
N TYR A 86 2.98 -4.03 -4.91
CA TYR A 86 3.78 -2.81 -4.77
C TYR A 86 4.92 -3.03 -3.76
N TRP A 87 6.03 -2.35 -4.01
CA TRP A 87 7.15 -2.30 -3.08
C TRP A 87 6.89 -1.36 -1.93
N ASP A 88 7.27 -1.78 -0.73
CA ASP A 88 7.24 -0.90 0.44
C ASP A 88 8.50 -0.02 0.54
N THR A 89 8.51 0.85 1.55
CA THR A 89 9.64 1.75 1.79
C THR A 89 10.94 1.01 2.07
N ALA A 90 10.89 -0.17 2.72
CA ALA A 90 12.09 -0.95 3.03
C ALA A 90 12.71 -1.54 1.75
N GLN A 91 11.88 -2.05 0.84
CA GLN A 91 12.32 -2.55 -0.46
C GLN A 91 12.89 -1.45 -1.34
N MET A 92 12.22 -0.30 -1.44
CA MET A 92 12.74 0.86 -2.19
C MET A 92 14.10 1.31 -1.68
N ARG A 93 14.27 1.42 -0.36
CA ARG A 93 15.55 1.77 0.25
C ARG A 93 16.63 0.75 -0.06
N ARG A 94 16.32 -0.55 0.04
CA ARG A 94 17.28 -1.62 -0.23
C ARG A 94 17.73 -1.59 -1.68
N TYR A 95 16.80 -1.38 -2.61
CA TYR A 95 17.09 -1.33 -4.04
C TYR A 95 18.01 -0.17 -4.42
N TYR A 96 17.74 1.04 -3.90
CA TYR A 96 18.56 2.22 -4.21
C TYR A 96 19.74 2.44 -3.24
N GLY A 97 19.93 1.58 -2.23
CA GLY A 97 20.98 1.74 -1.21
C GLY A 97 20.81 2.98 -0.32
N LEU A 98 19.58 3.45 -0.09
CA LEU A 98 19.30 4.74 0.56
C LEU A 98 18.94 4.61 2.04
N SER A 99 19.32 5.62 2.81
CA SER A 99 18.73 5.88 4.12
C SER A 99 17.25 6.25 3.97
N TYR A 100 16.46 6.15 5.05
CA TYR A 100 15.05 6.57 5.02
C TYR A 100 14.90 8.05 4.69
N GLU A 101 15.78 8.89 5.23
CA GLU A 101 15.74 10.34 4.99
C GLU A 101 16.07 10.65 3.53
N LEU A 102 17.14 10.04 3.02
CA LEU A 102 17.59 10.28 1.65
C LEU A 102 16.55 9.82 0.63
N LEU A 103 15.87 8.69 0.87
CA LEU A 103 14.74 8.27 0.03
C LEU A 103 13.71 9.39 -0.11
N TRP A 104 13.26 9.98 1.00
CA TRP A 104 12.21 11.00 0.96
C TRP A 104 12.68 12.34 0.39
N LYS A 105 13.95 12.70 0.55
CA LYS A 105 14.55 13.84 -0.16
C LYS A 105 14.54 13.61 -1.67
N CYS A 106 14.98 12.43 -2.11
CA CYS A 106 14.98 12.07 -3.53
C CYS A 106 13.56 12.03 -4.14
N VAL A 107 12.55 11.71 -3.33
CA VAL A 107 11.15 11.71 -3.76
C VAL A 107 10.59 13.13 -3.82
N VAL A 108 10.73 13.93 -2.75
CA VAL A 108 10.02 15.22 -2.59
C VAL A 108 10.81 16.41 -3.13
N GLU A 109 12.10 16.47 -2.81
CA GLU A 109 12.97 17.63 -3.08
C GLU A 109 13.68 17.46 -4.42
N ASP A 110 14.49 16.41 -4.56
CA ASP A 110 15.31 16.19 -5.77
C ASP A 110 14.48 15.65 -6.94
N LYS A 111 13.33 15.03 -6.64
CA LYS A 111 12.42 14.39 -7.61
C LYS A 111 13.09 13.34 -8.51
N THR A 112 14.20 12.78 -8.06
CA THR A 112 14.95 11.73 -8.77
C THR A 112 14.31 10.35 -8.61
N LEU A 113 13.44 10.18 -7.60
CA LEU A 113 12.64 8.98 -7.40
C LEU A 113 11.14 9.29 -7.55
N PRO A 114 10.36 8.35 -8.10
CA PRO A 114 8.94 8.57 -8.29
C PRO A 114 8.20 8.69 -6.96
N MET A 115 7.09 9.42 -7.00
CA MET A 115 6.13 9.47 -5.89
C MET A 115 5.52 8.08 -5.65
N PRO A 116 5.09 7.75 -4.41
CA PRO A 116 4.34 6.52 -4.17
C PRO A 116 3.16 6.41 -5.14
N ALA A 117 3.00 5.24 -5.73
CA ALA A 117 1.92 4.93 -6.66
C ALA A 117 0.62 4.55 -5.94
N VAL A 118 0.70 4.12 -4.68
CA VAL A 118 -0.44 3.77 -3.82
C VAL A 118 -0.11 4.07 -2.35
N TRP A 119 -1.13 4.10 -1.50
CA TRP A 119 -0.98 4.05 -0.05
C TRP A 119 -1.93 3.03 0.57
N VAL A 120 -1.46 2.28 1.57
CA VAL A 120 -2.25 1.30 2.34
C VAL A 120 -2.12 1.62 3.84
N ASP A 121 -3.18 2.08 4.50
CA ASP A 121 -3.13 2.57 5.90
C ASP A 121 -1.91 3.49 6.15
N ASP A 122 -1.80 4.55 5.34
CA ASP A 122 -0.68 5.49 5.32
C ASP A 122 0.70 4.88 4.98
N GLN A 123 0.79 3.60 4.65
CA GLN A 123 2.04 3.00 4.17
C GLN A 123 2.16 3.19 2.66
N PRO A 124 3.21 3.88 2.17
CA PRO A 124 3.38 4.15 0.75
C PRO A 124 3.85 2.90 0.00
N GLY A 125 3.38 2.76 -1.24
CA GLY A 125 3.78 1.70 -2.17
C GLY A 125 4.27 2.24 -3.51
N TRP A 126 5.30 1.61 -4.07
CA TRP A 126 5.88 1.96 -5.37
C TRP A 126 5.74 0.82 -6.36
N VAL A 127 5.57 1.15 -7.64
CA VAL A 127 5.73 0.18 -8.71
C VAL A 127 7.17 -0.32 -8.68
N ARG A 128 7.37 -1.62 -8.86
CA ARG A 128 8.70 -2.20 -8.93
C ARG A 128 9.49 -1.49 -10.05
N PRO A 129 10.67 -0.91 -9.76
CA PRO A 129 11.53 -0.36 -10.78
C PRO A 129 11.92 -1.46 -11.79
N LEU A 130 11.81 -1.15 -13.08
CA LEU A 130 12.28 -2.05 -14.12
C LEU A 130 13.82 -2.19 -14.02
N PRO A 131 14.38 -3.42 -14.13
CA PRO A 131 15.82 -3.58 -14.20
C PRO A 131 16.33 -2.88 -15.47
N GLY A 132 17.13 -1.83 -15.32
CA GLY A 132 17.80 -1.14 -16.44
C GLY A 132 17.36 0.29 -16.75
N GLY A 133 16.52 0.93 -15.92
CA GLY A 133 16.14 2.35 -16.08
C GLY A 133 17.23 3.35 -15.68
N SER A 134 18.45 3.19 -16.17
CA SER A 134 19.44 4.27 -16.27
C SER A 134 19.37 4.83 -17.69
N GLY A 135 18.69 5.95 -17.86
CA GLY A 135 18.59 6.72 -19.11
C GLY A 135 17.13 7.14 -19.39
N SER A 136 16.78 8.39 -19.69
CA SER A 136 17.59 9.43 -20.31
C SER A 136 17.04 10.81 -19.92
N SER A 137 17.95 11.75 -19.69
CA SER A 137 17.66 13.18 -19.83
C SER A 137 17.19 13.48 -21.25
N ALA A 138 16.18 14.34 -21.36
CA ALA A 138 15.95 15.27 -22.45
C ALA A 138 15.26 16.51 -21.86
#